data_AF-A0A2I1HJZ5-F1
#
_entry.id   AF-A0A2I1HJZ5-F1
#
_cell.length_a   1.000
_cell.length_b   1.000
_cell.length_c   1.000
_cell.angle_alpha   90.00
_cell.angle_beta   90.00
_cell.angle_gamma   90.00
#
_symmetry.space_group_name_H-M   'P 1'
#
loop_
_entity.id
_entity.type
_entity.pdbx_description
1 polymer ?
#
loop_
_entity_poly.entity_id
_entity_poly.type
_entity_poly.pdbx_seq_one_letter_code
_entity_poly.pdbx_strand_id
1 'polypeptide(L)'
;MNNFRTKALNLGKKSKSIVLDCKIKPQKKQSEDILEGMLSNDILNNLSNQQINEFVSNVGTMSDNITNTYAMVEEQTKLMMEAMSLTNEILDFADTRINQLESNLNLIKLIACHRDWIKLFIEKLTIQLGEEQLKDAENAIELFRGGTDLSEQERNSLEKLRVLLHDREMSTDDIKLLRKLVKNYSNTLFHKNNQTIEQAKAQLNDPLPECMRIYKFPLRKALKAISFWRK
;
A
#
# COMPACT_ATOMS: atom_id res chain seq x y z
N MET A 1 5.22 2.22 -14.21
CA MET A 1 4.38 3.12 -13.37
C MET A 1 5.21 4.13 -12.55
N ASN A 2 6.39 3.79 -12.00
CA ASN A 2 7.21 4.74 -11.21
C ASN A 2 7.62 6.04 -11.93
N ASN A 3 7.81 6.03 -13.25
CA ASN A 3 8.30 7.20 -13.99
C ASN A 3 7.22 8.29 -14.21
N PHE A 4 5.93 7.91 -14.26
CA PHE A 4 4.82 8.87 -14.26
C PHE A 4 4.61 9.51 -12.88
N ARG A 5 4.83 8.70 -11.82
CA ARG A 5 4.65 9.04 -10.41
C ARG A 5 5.57 10.17 -9.95
N THR A 6 6.87 10.07 -10.27
CA THR A 6 7.87 11.12 -9.96
C THR A 6 7.67 12.38 -10.80
N LYS A 7 7.10 12.24 -12.01
CA LYS A 7 6.78 13.38 -12.88
C LYS A 7 5.62 14.21 -12.33
N ALA A 8 4.53 13.58 -11.90
CA ALA A 8 3.34 14.29 -11.39
C ALA A 8 3.60 15.07 -10.11
N LEU A 9 4.31 14.47 -9.13
CA LEU A 9 4.69 15.12 -7.87
C LEU A 9 5.67 16.29 -8.07
N ASN A 10 6.64 16.12 -8.97
CA ASN A 10 7.56 17.21 -9.32
C ASN A 10 6.89 18.30 -10.15
N LEU A 11 5.86 17.98 -10.94
CA LEU A 11 5.06 18.99 -11.64
C LEU A 11 4.27 19.83 -10.62
N GLY A 12 3.54 19.23 -9.68
CA GLY A 12 2.68 19.97 -8.75
C GLY A 12 3.39 21.06 -7.92
N LYS A 13 4.57 20.76 -7.34
CA LYS A 13 5.32 21.74 -6.52
C LYS A 13 6.10 22.75 -7.34
N LYS A 14 6.68 22.34 -8.47
CA LYS A 14 7.47 23.21 -9.35
C LYS A 14 6.56 24.15 -10.16
N SER A 15 5.37 23.70 -10.54
CA SER A 15 4.36 24.51 -11.24
C SER A 15 3.77 25.63 -10.38
N LYS A 16 3.75 25.46 -9.03
CA LYS A 16 3.12 26.41 -8.09
C LYS A 16 3.70 27.82 -8.18
N SER A 17 5.02 27.92 -8.12
CA SER A 17 5.74 29.19 -8.26
C SER A 17 5.88 29.60 -9.74
N ILE A 18 6.09 28.63 -10.65
CA ILE A 18 6.38 28.98 -12.05
C ILE A 18 5.20 29.67 -12.76
N VAL A 19 3.95 29.25 -12.56
CA VAL A 19 2.83 29.86 -13.30
C VAL A 19 2.50 31.26 -12.77
N LEU A 20 2.42 31.42 -11.45
CA LEU A 20 2.16 32.73 -10.82
C LEU A 20 3.33 33.69 -11.05
N ASP A 21 4.56 33.26 -10.79
CA ASP A 21 5.73 34.14 -10.82
C ASP A 21 6.29 34.36 -12.24
N CYS A 22 6.18 33.37 -13.15
CA CYS A 22 6.77 33.50 -14.49
C CYS A 22 5.77 33.89 -15.59
N LYS A 23 4.46 33.80 -15.36
CA LYS A 23 3.46 34.15 -16.39
C LYS A 23 2.48 35.23 -15.96
N ILE A 24 1.80 35.07 -14.82
CA ILE A 24 0.72 35.97 -14.41
C ILE A 24 1.28 37.35 -14.00
N LYS A 25 2.27 37.39 -13.12
CA LYS A 25 2.86 38.67 -12.64
C LYS A 25 3.51 39.51 -13.76
N PRO A 26 4.33 38.93 -14.67
CA PRO A 26 4.92 39.71 -15.77
C PRO A 26 3.87 40.28 -16.74
N GLN A 27 2.81 39.51 -17.03
CA GLN A 27 1.74 39.98 -17.92
C GLN A 27 0.92 41.10 -17.28
N LYS A 28 0.65 41.01 -15.97
CA LYS A 28 0.01 42.09 -15.21
C LYS A 28 0.81 43.38 -15.29
N LYS A 29 2.11 43.29 -15.01
CA LYS A 29 3.02 44.43 -15.10
C LYS A 29 3.05 45.03 -16.52
N GLN A 30 3.14 44.19 -17.55
CA GLN A 30 3.10 44.66 -18.94
C GLN A 30 1.79 45.40 -19.27
N SER A 31 0.65 44.94 -18.76
CA SER A 31 -0.63 45.65 -18.96
C SER A 31 -0.71 46.97 -18.21
N GLU A 32 -0.13 47.06 -17.01
CA GLU A 32 0.00 48.31 -16.25
C GLU A 32 0.88 49.32 -17.01
N ASP A 33 2.04 48.87 -17.51
CA ASP A 33 2.96 49.71 -18.30
C ASP A 33 2.29 50.25 -19.58
N ILE A 34 1.44 49.46 -20.24
CA ILE A 34 0.68 49.89 -21.43
C ILE A 34 -0.36 50.96 -21.08
N LEU A 35 -1.10 50.77 -19.98
CA LEU A 35 -2.10 51.73 -19.51
C LEU A 35 -1.46 53.07 -19.14
N GLU A 36 -0.30 53.04 -18.47
CA GLU A 36 0.46 54.25 -18.12
C GLU A 36 0.97 54.95 -19.39
N GLY A 37 1.45 54.19 -20.37
CA GLY A 37 1.83 54.72 -21.68
C GLY A 37 0.68 55.41 -22.43
N MET A 38 -0.54 54.88 -22.34
CA MET A 38 -1.74 55.48 -22.95
C MET A 38 -2.10 56.85 -22.36
N LEU A 39 -1.74 57.12 -21.11
CA LEU A 39 -1.99 58.38 -20.41
C LEU A 39 -0.88 59.43 -20.65
N SER A 40 0.10 59.14 -21.51
CA SER A 40 1.18 60.06 -21.81
C SER A 40 0.71 61.30 -22.58
N ASN A 41 1.24 62.47 -22.21
CA ASN A 41 0.83 63.78 -22.73
C ASN A 41 0.85 63.91 -24.26
N ASP A 42 1.72 63.15 -24.94
CA ASP A 42 1.85 63.19 -26.41
C ASP A 42 0.57 62.75 -27.14
N ILE A 43 -0.25 61.89 -26.54
CA ILE A 43 -1.54 61.44 -27.08
C ILE A 43 -2.64 62.45 -26.77
N LEU A 44 -2.55 63.15 -25.63
CA LEU A 44 -3.59 64.04 -25.11
C LEU A 44 -3.57 65.44 -25.76
N ASN A 45 -2.43 65.89 -26.27
CA ASN A 45 -2.21 67.25 -26.78
C ASN A 45 -3.07 67.64 -28.01
N ASN A 46 -3.70 66.69 -28.69
CA ASN A 46 -4.52 66.93 -29.89
C ASN A 46 -6.03 66.76 -29.68
N LEU A 47 -6.47 66.60 -28.43
CA LEU A 47 -7.86 66.31 -28.08
C LEU A 47 -8.52 67.51 -27.39
N SER A 48 -9.84 67.65 -27.56
CA SER A 48 -10.63 68.58 -26.74
C SER A 48 -10.75 68.08 -25.30
N ASN A 49 -11.00 68.98 -24.36
CA ASN A 49 -11.16 68.64 -22.93
C ASN A 49 -12.24 67.55 -22.69
N GLN A 50 -13.32 67.56 -23.46
CA GLN A 50 -14.37 66.53 -23.34
C GLN A 50 -13.85 65.14 -23.77
N GLN A 51 -13.10 65.08 -24.89
CA GLN A 51 -12.49 63.85 -25.38
C GLN A 51 -11.40 63.33 -24.44
N ILE A 52 -10.64 64.23 -23.80
CA ILE A 52 -9.65 63.89 -22.78
C ILE A 52 -10.33 63.23 -21.58
N ASN A 53 -11.40 63.83 -21.06
CA ASN A 53 -12.13 63.28 -19.91
C ASN A 53 -12.74 61.91 -20.20
N GLU A 54 -13.33 61.73 -21.39
CA GLU A 54 -13.89 60.44 -21.82
C GLU A 54 -12.79 59.38 -21.98
N PHE A 55 -11.65 59.74 -22.58
CA PHE A 55 -10.51 58.85 -22.73
C PHE A 55 -9.95 58.41 -21.37
N VAL A 56 -9.72 59.35 -20.45
CA VAL A 56 -9.24 59.04 -19.09
C VAL A 56 -10.22 58.14 -18.34
N SER A 57 -11.54 58.40 -18.44
CA SER A 57 -12.57 57.56 -17.84
C SER A 57 -12.55 56.13 -18.40
N ASN A 58 -12.38 55.98 -19.72
CA ASN A 58 -12.32 54.68 -20.38
C ASN A 58 -11.06 53.91 -20.00
N VAL A 59 -9.90 54.57 -19.94
CA VAL A 59 -8.64 53.97 -19.48
C VAL A 59 -8.72 53.56 -18.01
N GLY A 60 -9.32 54.39 -17.16
CA GLY A 60 -9.59 54.04 -15.75
C GLY A 60 -10.46 52.78 -15.63
N THR A 61 -11.56 52.72 -16.39
CA THR A 61 -12.42 51.53 -16.45
C THR A 61 -11.66 50.29 -16.94
N MET A 62 -10.77 50.45 -17.92
CA MET A 62 -9.94 49.36 -18.43
C MET A 62 -8.93 48.88 -17.37
N SER A 63 -8.33 49.79 -16.61
CA SER A 63 -7.43 49.50 -15.50
C SER A 63 -8.11 48.68 -14.40
N ASP A 64 -9.33 49.09 -14.01
CA ASP A 64 -10.11 48.37 -13.00
C ASP A 64 -10.46 46.94 -13.48
N ASN A 65 -10.91 46.82 -14.74
CA ASN A 65 -11.23 45.52 -15.33
C ASN A 65 -10.01 44.60 -15.42
N ILE A 66 -8.84 45.12 -15.80
CA ILE A 66 -7.58 44.38 -15.84
C ILE A 66 -7.20 43.91 -14.43
N THR A 67 -7.26 44.80 -13.44
CA THR A 67 -6.96 44.48 -12.04
C THR A 67 -7.85 43.36 -11.51
N ASN A 68 -9.16 43.48 -11.73
CA ASN A 68 -10.14 42.46 -11.34
C ASN A 68 -9.88 41.12 -12.05
N THR A 69 -9.58 41.15 -13.34
CA THR A 69 -9.28 39.94 -14.12
C THR A 69 -8.05 39.21 -13.56
N TYR A 70 -6.97 39.93 -13.27
CA TYR A 70 -5.78 39.30 -12.70
C TYR A 70 -6.03 38.75 -11.29
N ALA A 71 -6.79 39.46 -10.45
CA ALA A 71 -7.18 38.95 -9.13
C ALA A 71 -7.96 37.62 -9.24
N MET A 72 -8.93 37.55 -10.17
CA MET A 72 -9.67 36.31 -10.44
C MET A 72 -8.77 35.18 -10.94
N VAL A 73 -7.82 35.47 -11.85
CA VAL A 73 -6.89 34.46 -12.38
C VAL A 73 -5.95 33.95 -11.29
N GLU A 74 -5.46 34.82 -10.41
CA GLU A 74 -4.63 34.43 -9.26
C GLU A 74 -5.40 33.50 -8.31
N GLU A 75 -6.65 33.84 -7.98
CA GLU A 75 -7.52 33.02 -7.14
C GLU A 75 -7.84 31.66 -7.80
N GLN A 76 -8.22 31.65 -9.08
CA GLN A 76 -8.46 30.41 -9.83
C GLN A 76 -7.21 29.52 -9.85
N THR A 77 -6.03 30.12 -10.04
CA THR A 77 -4.77 29.38 -10.03
C THR A 77 -4.56 28.74 -8.65
N LYS A 78 -4.77 29.51 -7.57
CA LYS A 78 -4.66 29.00 -6.19
C LYS A 78 -5.59 27.81 -5.95
N LEU A 79 -6.87 27.95 -6.29
CA LEU A 79 -7.86 26.87 -6.14
C LEU A 79 -7.49 25.63 -6.95
N MET A 80 -7.04 25.81 -8.20
CA MET A 80 -6.60 24.71 -9.04
C MET A 80 -5.42 23.95 -8.41
N MET A 81 -4.49 24.67 -7.77
CA MET A 81 -3.34 24.07 -7.09
C MET A 81 -3.74 23.29 -5.84
N GLU A 82 -4.67 23.82 -5.04
CA GLU A 82 -5.24 23.11 -3.88
C GLU A 82 -5.95 21.83 -4.32
N ALA A 83 -6.76 21.89 -5.39
CA ALA A 83 -7.43 20.74 -5.98
C ALA A 83 -6.45 19.68 -6.50
N MET A 84 -5.36 20.10 -7.16
CA MET A 84 -4.29 19.18 -7.60
C MET A 84 -3.58 18.52 -6.41
N SER A 85 -3.33 19.25 -5.32
CA SER A 85 -2.73 18.67 -4.11
C SER A 85 -3.63 17.59 -3.53
N LEU A 86 -4.91 17.90 -3.34
CA LEU A 86 -5.89 16.95 -2.83
C LEU A 86 -6.02 15.72 -3.73
N THR A 87 -6.01 15.92 -5.05
CA THR A 87 -6.06 14.80 -6.02
C THR A 87 -4.86 13.88 -5.87
N ASN A 88 -3.66 14.42 -5.68
CA ASN A 88 -2.45 13.60 -5.46
C ASN A 88 -2.53 12.82 -4.14
N GLU A 89 -3.01 13.44 -3.06
CA GLU A 89 -3.20 12.75 -1.77
C GLU A 89 -4.20 11.60 -1.88
N ILE A 90 -5.31 11.80 -2.60
CA ILE A 90 -6.30 10.75 -2.87
C ILE A 90 -5.69 9.61 -3.67
N LEU A 91 -4.88 9.92 -4.69
CA LEU A 91 -4.20 8.92 -5.51
C LEU A 91 -3.20 8.09 -4.68
N ASP A 92 -2.38 8.74 -3.84
CA ASP A 92 -1.42 8.04 -2.98
C ASP A 92 -2.11 7.14 -1.94
N PHE A 93 -3.23 7.61 -1.39
CA PHE A 93 -4.06 6.81 -0.50
C PHE A 93 -4.68 5.60 -1.20
N ALA A 94 -5.24 5.81 -2.40
CA ALA A 94 -5.84 4.74 -3.20
C ALA A 94 -4.79 3.68 -3.56
N ASP A 95 -3.60 4.08 -4.01
CA ASP A 95 -2.48 3.18 -4.30
C ASP A 95 -2.08 2.37 -3.07
N THR A 96 -1.97 3.01 -1.90
CA THR A 96 -1.65 2.33 -0.65
C THR A 96 -2.70 1.27 -0.32
N ARG A 97 -3.98 1.61 -0.49
CA ARG A 97 -5.10 0.70 -0.24
C ARG A 97 -5.13 -0.47 -1.21
N ILE A 98 -4.89 -0.22 -2.50
CA ILE A 98 -4.83 -1.27 -3.54
C ILE A 98 -3.72 -2.27 -3.22
N ASN A 99 -2.52 -1.80 -2.92
CA ASN A 99 -1.39 -2.66 -2.56
C ASN A 99 -1.69 -3.52 -1.31
N GLN A 100 -2.35 -2.94 -0.30
CA GLN A 100 -2.79 -3.68 0.89
C GLN A 100 -3.82 -4.76 0.54
N LEU A 101 -4.81 -4.44 -0.31
CA LEU A 101 -5.84 -5.38 -0.74
C LEU A 101 -5.25 -6.53 -1.55
N GLU A 102 -4.33 -6.26 -2.47
CA GLU A 102 -3.63 -7.30 -3.24
C GLU A 102 -2.83 -8.25 -2.32
N SER A 103 -2.11 -7.69 -1.34
CA SER A 103 -1.40 -8.49 -0.32
C SER A 103 -2.36 -9.38 0.48
N ASN A 104 -3.50 -8.83 0.92
CA ASN A 104 -4.51 -9.57 1.68
C ASN A 104 -5.18 -10.66 0.84
N LEU A 105 -5.47 -10.39 -0.43
CA LEU A 105 -6.08 -11.36 -1.34
C LEU A 105 -5.13 -12.54 -1.60
N ASN A 106 -3.84 -12.28 -1.76
CA ASN A 106 -2.85 -13.33 -1.89
C ASN A 106 -2.73 -14.17 -0.59
N LEU A 107 -2.90 -13.53 0.57
CA LEU A 107 -2.89 -14.21 1.87
C LEU A 107 -4.04 -15.19 1.98
N ILE A 108 -5.23 -14.69 1.68
CA ILE A 108 -6.46 -15.44 1.61
C ILE A 108 -6.30 -16.64 0.67
N LYS A 109 -5.74 -16.46 -0.53
CA LYS A 109 -5.52 -17.54 -1.49
C LYS A 109 -4.59 -18.62 -0.94
N LEU A 110 -3.46 -18.24 -0.34
CA LEU A 110 -2.51 -19.19 0.22
C LEU A 110 -3.16 -20.02 1.32
N ILE A 111 -3.85 -19.35 2.24
CA ILE A 111 -4.56 -19.99 3.35
C ILE A 111 -5.66 -20.92 2.82
N ALA A 112 -6.50 -20.43 1.91
CA ALA A 112 -7.60 -21.21 1.36
C ALA A 112 -7.15 -22.52 0.71
N CYS A 113 -5.97 -22.51 0.09
CA CYS A 113 -5.43 -23.70 -0.55
C CYS A 113 -4.72 -24.63 0.44
N HIS A 114 -4.04 -24.09 1.46
CA HIS A 114 -3.15 -24.88 2.32
C HIS A 114 -3.73 -25.23 3.70
N ARG A 115 -4.78 -24.55 4.16
CA ARG A 115 -5.38 -24.79 5.48
C ARG A 115 -5.76 -26.24 5.70
N ASP A 116 -6.44 -26.85 4.73
CA ASP A 116 -6.91 -28.23 4.84
C ASP A 116 -5.73 -29.22 4.82
N TRP A 117 -4.65 -28.91 4.09
CA TRP A 117 -3.40 -29.68 4.15
C TRP A 117 -2.68 -29.55 5.49
N ILE A 118 -2.65 -28.36 6.09
CA ILE A 118 -2.08 -28.18 7.43
C ILE A 118 -2.89 -28.95 8.46
N LYS A 119 -4.23 -28.90 8.37
CA LYS A 119 -5.10 -29.67 9.26
C LYS A 119 -4.82 -31.16 9.14
N LEU A 120 -4.74 -31.68 7.91
CA LEU A 120 -4.40 -33.09 7.65
C LEU A 120 -3.01 -33.47 8.18
N PHE A 121 -2.02 -32.57 8.03
CA PHE A 121 -0.68 -32.76 8.58
C PHE A 121 -0.71 -32.86 10.10
N ILE A 122 -1.39 -31.93 10.78
CA ILE A 122 -1.54 -31.93 12.23
C ILE A 122 -2.28 -33.19 12.70
N GLU A 123 -3.37 -33.58 12.05
CA GLU A 123 -4.09 -34.82 12.37
C GLU A 123 -3.18 -36.05 12.29
N LYS A 124 -2.35 -36.15 11.25
CA LYS A 124 -1.37 -37.25 11.14
C LYS A 124 -0.30 -37.18 12.21
N LEU A 125 0.18 -35.99 12.55
CA LEU A 125 1.13 -35.80 13.65
C LEU A 125 0.53 -36.23 14.99
N THR A 126 -0.73 -35.88 15.25
CA THR A 126 -1.50 -36.30 16.42
C THR A 126 -1.61 -37.82 16.49
N ILE A 127 -1.87 -38.50 15.38
CA ILE A 127 -1.95 -39.97 15.35
C ILE A 127 -0.60 -40.61 15.72
N GLN A 128 0.52 -40.04 15.28
CA GLN A 128 1.85 -40.61 15.56
C GLN A 128 2.35 -40.33 16.98
N LEU A 129 2.06 -39.15 17.52
CA LEU A 129 2.57 -38.72 18.82
C LEU A 129 1.58 -39.00 19.97
N GLY A 130 0.29 -38.97 19.69
CA GLY A 130 -0.79 -38.92 20.68
C GLY A 130 -1.23 -37.48 20.97
N GLU A 131 -2.52 -37.28 21.20
CA GLU A 131 -3.13 -35.96 21.36
C GLU A 131 -2.60 -35.21 22.60
N GLU A 132 -2.56 -35.89 23.75
CA GLU A 132 -2.02 -35.30 24.99
C GLU A 132 -0.54 -34.95 24.85
N GLN A 133 0.27 -35.84 24.26
CA GLN A 133 1.70 -35.60 24.04
C GLN A 133 1.94 -34.44 23.08
N LEU A 134 1.14 -34.31 22.01
CA LEU A 134 1.24 -33.16 21.12
C LEU A 134 0.88 -31.85 21.84
N LYS A 135 -0.17 -31.87 22.66
CA LYS A 135 -0.58 -30.71 23.45
C LYS A 135 0.49 -30.29 24.45
N ASP A 136 1.09 -31.24 25.16
CA ASP A 136 2.17 -30.98 26.11
C ASP A 136 3.41 -30.43 25.40
N ALA A 137 3.76 -30.99 24.24
CA ALA A 137 4.88 -30.49 23.44
C ALA A 137 4.63 -29.06 22.92
N GLU A 138 3.40 -28.75 22.49
CA GLU A 138 3.02 -27.40 22.05
C GLU A 138 3.08 -26.39 23.20
N ASN A 139 2.59 -26.76 24.39
CA ASN A 139 2.72 -25.94 25.60
C ASN A 139 4.19 -25.73 25.97
N ALA A 140 5.02 -26.78 25.89
CA ALA A 140 6.45 -26.70 26.17
C ALA A 140 7.18 -25.74 25.23
N ILE A 141 6.81 -25.68 23.95
CA ILE A 141 7.36 -24.73 22.97
C ILE A 141 7.06 -23.27 23.37
N GLU A 142 5.87 -23.01 23.90
CA GLU A 142 5.46 -21.68 24.37
C GLU A 142 6.21 -21.30 25.67
N LEU A 143 6.23 -22.21 26.66
CA LEU A 143 6.85 -22.00 27.97
C LEU A 143 8.37 -21.84 27.90
N PHE A 144 9.06 -22.66 27.11
CA PHE A 144 10.52 -22.60 26.95
C PHE A 144 10.99 -21.23 26.42
N ARG A 145 10.18 -20.56 25.58
CA ARG A 145 10.47 -19.20 25.11
C ARG A 145 10.19 -18.13 26.16
N GLY A 146 9.30 -18.39 27.10
CA GLY A 146 9.00 -17.52 28.22
C GLY A 146 10.04 -17.55 29.34
N GLY A 147 11.04 -18.43 29.24
CA GLY A 147 12.04 -18.64 30.28
C GLY A 147 11.53 -19.46 31.48
N THR A 148 10.40 -20.16 31.31
CA THR A 148 9.80 -20.99 32.36
C THR A 148 10.38 -22.40 32.31
N ASP A 149 10.63 -22.98 33.49
CA ASP A 149 11.04 -24.36 33.62
C ASP A 149 9.94 -25.32 33.15
N LEU A 150 10.33 -26.29 32.33
CA LEU A 150 9.46 -27.35 31.84
C LEU A 150 9.41 -28.51 32.84
N SER A 151 8.22 -29.07 33.02
CA SER A 151 8.05 -30.36 33.70
C SER A 151 8.74 -31.49 32.92
N GLU A 152 9.00 -32.61 33.60
CA GLU A 152 9.57 -33.79 32.95
C GLU A 152 8.68 -34.33 31.82
N GLN A 153 7.35 -34.31 32.03
CA GLN A 153 6.37 -34.70 31.02
C GLN A 153 6.46 -33.81 29.77
N GLU A 154 6.51 -32.48 29.95
CA GLU A 154 6.64 -31.51 28.85
C GLU A 154 7.95 -31.68 28.08
N ARG A 155 9.07 -31.91 28.79
CA ARG A 155 10.38 -32.18 28.15
C ARG A 155 10.34 -33.46 27.33
N ASN A 156 9.76 -34.53 27.87
CA ASN A 156 9.65 -35.82 27.19
C ASN A 156 8.77 -35.73 25.93
N SER A 157 7.62 -35.05 26.04
CA SER A 157 6.72 -34.81 24.92
C SER A 157 7.38 -33.94 23.83
N LEU A 158 8.09 -32.89 24.22
CA LEU A 158 8.84 -32.02 23.30
C LEU A 158 9.94 -32.79 22.55
N GLU A 159 10.68 -33.65 23.23
CA GLU A 159 11.76 -34.41 22.60
C GLU A 159 11.21 -35.45 21.62
N LYS A 160 10.13 -36.16 21.99
CA LYS A 160 9.44 -37.06 21.06
C LYS A 160 8.96 -36.32 19.81
N LEU A 161 8.38 -35.13 19.97
CA LEU A 161 8.00 -34.29 18.85
C LEU A 161 9.21 -33.93 17.98
N ARG A 162 10.34 -33.51 18.58
CA ARG A 162 11.57 -33.16 17.83
C ARG A 162 12.09 -34.32 17.00
N VAL A 163 12.12 -35.53 17.56
CA VAL A 163 12.55 -36.74 16.83
C VAL A 163 11.64 -37.00 15.63
N LEU A 164 10.32 -36.97 15.82
CA LEU A 164 9.35 -37.17 14.72
C LEU A 164 9.49 -36.12 13.60
N LEU A 165 9.77 -34.87 13.96
CA LEU A 165 9.95 -33.78 13.01
C LEU A 165 11.30 -33.84 12.29
N HIS A 166 12.36 -34.24 13.01
CA HIS A 166 13.71 -34.36 12.46
C HIS A 166 13.75 -35.34 11.27
N ASP A 167 13.04 -36.47 11.39
CA ASP A 167 12.89 -37.45 10.31
C ASP A 167 12.19 -36.89 9.04
N ARG A 168 11.64 -35.68 9.13
CA ARG A 168 10.94 -34.97 8.05
C ARG A 168 11.59 -33.63 7.71
N GLU A 169 12.81 -33.40 8.19
CA GLU A 169 13.55 -32.13 8.04
C GLU A 169 12.78 -30.92 8.61
N MET A 170 11.88 -31.13 9.56
CA MET A 170 11.06 -30.10 10.19
C MET A 170 11.57 -29.72 11.57
N SER A 171 11.32 -28.47 11.98
CA SER A 171 11.58 -28.00 13.34
C SER A 171 10.27 -27.69 14.08
N THR A 172 10.36 -27.51 15.39
CA THR A 172 9.23 -27.03 16.21
C THR A 172 8.78 -25.62 15.81
N ASP A 173 9.66 -24.81 15.21
CA ASP A 173 9.31 -23.49 14.66
C ASP A 173 8.44 -23.60 13.41
N ASP A 174 8.69 -24.62 12.56
CA ASP A 174 7.82 -24.91 11.42
C ASP A 174 6.39 -25.20 11.89
N ILE A 175 6.22 -26.01 12.95
CA ILE A 175 4.91 -26.30 13.54
C ILE A 175 4.23 -25.03 14.04
N LYS A 176 4.96 -24.18 14.76
CA LYS A 176 4.41 -22.91 15.27
C LYS A 176 3.94 -22.00 14.13
N LEU A 177 4.71 -21.88 13.05
CA LEU A 177 4.33 -21.10 11.88
C LEU A 177 3.05 -21.64 11.23
N LEU A 178 2.95 -22.97 11.06
CA LEU A 178 1.76 -23.60 10.48
C LEU A 178 0.51 -23.42 11.37
N ARG A 179 0.65 -23.58 12.69
CA ARG A 179 -0.43 -23.31 13.66
C ARG A 179 -0.88 -21.86 13.63
N LYS A 180 0.06 -20.91 13.60
CA LYS A 180 -0.25 -19.47 13.49
C LYS A 180 -1.04 -19.16 12.21
N LEU A 181 -0.67 -19.79 11.09
CA LEU A 181 -1.37 -19.62 9.82
C LEU A 181 -2.83 -20.13 9.88
N VAL A 182 -3.10 -21.23 10.58
CA VAL A 182 -4.47 -21.74 10.74
C VAL A 182 -5.28 -20.94 11.76
N LYS A 183 -4.68 -20.57 12.91
CA LYS A 183 -5.34 -19.85 14.00
C LYS A 183 -5.78 -18.45 13.59
N ASN A 184 -4.94 -17.72 12.87
CA ASN A 184 -5.21 -16.33 12.49
C ASN A 184 -6.28 -16.20 11.39
N TYR A 185 -6.66 -17.30 10.73
CA TYR A 185 -7.47 -17.26 9.51
C TYR A 185 -8.51 -18.40 9.44
N SER A 186 -9.11 -18.74 10.58
CA SER A 186 -9.98 -19.91 10.76
C SER A 186 -11.36 -19.84 10.08
N ASN A 187 -11.68 -18.77 9.34
CA ASN A 187 -13.00 -18.60 8.74
C ASN A 187 -13.30 -19.65 7.67
N THR A 188 -14.49 -20.22 7.75
CA THR A 188 -15.04 -21.27 6.86
C THR A 188 -15.23 -20.83 5.41
N LEU A 189 -15.04 -19.55 5.08
CA LEU A 189 -15.20 -19.00 3.74
C LEU A 189 -14.08 -19.41 2.75
N PHE A 190 -13.05 -20.10 3.23
CA PHE A 190 -11.82 -20.38 2.48
C PHE A 190 -11.54 -21.88 2.33
N HIS A 191 -12.55 -22.68 2.00
CA HIS A 191 -12.35 -24.08 1.67
C HIS A 191 -12.12 -24.25 0.16
N LYS A 192 -10.95 -24.75 -0.22
CA LYS A 192 -10.71 -25.26 -1.58
C LYS A 192 -10.55 -26.78 -1.52
N ASN A 193 -11.68 -27.47 -1.36
CA ASN A 193 -11.73 -28.87 -0.91
C ASN A 193 -11.38 -29.94 -1.98
N ASN A 194 -11.04 -29.53 -3.21
CA ASN A 194 -10.85 -30.44 -4.35
C ASN A 194 -9.43 -30.43 -4.94
N GLN A 195 -8.45 -29.85 -4.23
CA GLN A 195 -7.07 -29.79 -4.70
C GLN A 195 -6.33 -31.09 -4.37
N THR A 196 -5.48 -31.57 -5.29
CA THR A 196 -4.55 -32.68 -5.02
C THR A 196 -3.26 -32.20 -4.35
N ILE A 197 -2.53 -33.10 -3.71
CA ILE A 197 -1.27 -32.75 -3.02
C ILE A 197 -0.21 -32.19 -3.99
N GLU A 198 -0.20 -32.66 -5.23
CA GLU A 198 0.72 -32.17 -6.27
C GLU A 198 0.33 -30.76 -6.76
N GLN A 199 -0.97 -30.48 -6.89
CA GLN A 199 -1.43 -29.11 -7.15
C GLN A 199 -1.09 -28.16 -6.01
N ALA A 200 -1.15 -28.61 -4.75
CA ALA A 200 -0.75 -27.79 -3.59
C ALA A 200 0.75 -27.49 -3.60
N LYS A 201 1.59 -28.48 -3.89
CA LYS A 201 3.03 -28.29 -4.07
C LYS A 201 3.34 -27.32 -5.21
N ALA A 202 2.65 -27.44 -6.35
CA ALA A 202 2.85 -26.58 -7.51
C ALA A 202 2.59 -25.10 -7.20
N GLN A 203 1.53 -24.79 -6.43
CA GLN A 203 1.23 -23.41 -6.03
C GLN A 203 2.30 -22.76 -5.15
N LEU A 204 3.08 -23.56 -4.41
CA LEU A 204 4.22 -23.03 -3.65
C LEU A 204 5.41 -22.67 -4.55
N ASN A 205 5.38 -22.99 -5.85
CA ASN A 205 6.40 -22.55 -6.80
C ASN A 205 6.19 -21.11 -7.25
N ASP A 206 4.94 -20.63 -7.24
CA ASP A 206 4.61 -19.26 -7.59
C ASP A 206 5.28 -18.26 -6.63
N PRO A 207 5.55 -17.02 -7.10
CA PRO A 207 5.99 -15.94 -6.23
C PRO A 207 4.96 -15.70 -5.11
N LEU A 208 5.42 -15.75 -3.87
CA LEU A 208 4.60 -15.42 -2.71
C LEU A 208 4.90 -13.97 -2.28
N PRO A 209 3.90 -13.23 -1.81
CA PRO A 209 4.13 -11.93 -1.20
C PRO A 209 5.11 -12.04 -0.02
N GLU A 210 5.84 -10.97 0.26
CA GLU A 210 6.91 -10.97 1.26
C GLU A 210 6.44 -11.47 2.64
N CYS A 211 5.26 -11.03 3.09
CA CYS A 211 4.66 -11.45 4.36
C CYS A 211 4.32 -12.95 4.44
N MET A 212 4.28 -13.66 3.31
CA MET A 212 3.97 -15.08 3.22
C MET A 212 5.18 -15.98 2.99
N ARG A 213 6.33 -15.42 2.60
CA ARG A 213 7.53 -16.21 2.30
C ARG A 213 7.97 -17.07 3.50
N ILE A 214 7.71 -16.61 4.71
CA ILE A 214 8.01 -17.34 5.95
C ILE A 214 7.27 -18.68 6.06
N TYR A 215 6.08 -18.81 5.46
CA TYR A 215 5.30 -20.05 5.51
C TYR A 215 5.65 -21.03 4.38
N LYS A 216 6.35 -20.57 3.33
CA LYS A 216 6.64 -21.37 2.13
C LYS A 216 7.36 -22.67 2.44
N PHE A 217 8.44 -22.59 3.21
CA PHE A 217 9.24 -23.74 3.58
C PHE A 217 8.52 -24.69 4.54
N PRO A 218 7.94 -24.21 5.66
CA PRO A 218 7.10 -25.05 6.53
C PRO A 218 6.02 -25.81 5.76
N LEU A 219 5.30 -25.15 4.85
CA LEU A 219 4.27 -25.75 4.02
C LEU A 219 4.80 -26.86 3.11
N ARG A 220 5.93 -26.61 2.41
CA ARG A 220 6.56 -27.62 1.56
C ARG A 220 6.94 -28.87 2.34
N LYS A 221 7.52 -28.70 3.52
CA LYS A 221 7.91 -29.83 4.39
C LYS A 221 6.70 -30.60 4.89
N ALA A 222 5.64 -29.91 5.31
CA ALA A 222 4.39 -30.55 5.73
C ALA A 222 3.76 -31.38 4.60
N LEU A 223 3.69 -30.85 3.37
CA LEU A 223 3.17 -31.59 2.21
C LEU A 223 4.05 -32.82 1.88
N LYS A 224 5.38 -32.72 2.03
CA LYS A 224 6.30 -33.86 1.88
C LYS A 224 6.02 -34.94 2.95
N ALA A 225 5.84 -34.54 4.21
CA ALA A 225 5.54 -35.45 5.32
C ALA A 225 4.18 -36.17 5.12
N ILE A 226 3.13 -35.45 4.71
CA ILE A 226 1.82 -36.06 4.40
C ILE A 226 1.96 -37.12 3.29
N SER A 227 2.75 -36.82 2.25
CA SER A 227 2.99 -37.75 1.13
C SER A 227 3.64 -39.05 1.61
N PHE A 228 4.51 -38.97 2.61
CA PHE A 228 5.19 -40.13 3.21
C PHE A 228 4.22 -40.96 4.07
N TRP A 229 3.47 -40.33 4.96
CA TRP A 229 2.51 -40.99 5.86
C TRP A 229 1.21 -41.49 5.19
N ARG A 230 1.06 -41.29 3.86
CA ARG A 230 -0.03 -41.88 3.08
C ARG A 230 0.36 -43.24 2.46
N LYS A 231 1.65 -43.57 2.44
CA LYS A 231 2.15 -44.91 2.11
C LYS A 231 2.10 -45.79 3.35
#